data_AF-A0A3Q2NS20-F1
#
_entry.id   AF-A0A3Q2NS20-F1
#
_cell.length_a   1.000
_cell.length_b   1.000
_cell.length_c   1.000
_cell.angle_alpha   90.00
_cell.angle_beta   90.00
_cell.angle_gamma   90.00
#
_symmetry.space_group_name_H-M   'P 1'
#
loop_
_entity.id
_entity.type
_entity.pdbx_description
1 polymer ?
#
loop_
_entity_poly.entity_id
_entity_poly.type
_entity_poly.pdbx_seq_one_letter_code
_entity_poly.pdbx_strand_id
1 'polypeptide(L)'
;MGEEEIAFKMVRTNVSHVVGQLDDIRKNPRKFICLNDNIDHSHKDAPTVKAVLRDFYESMFPLPSQFELPREYRNRFLHMEELQDWRVYRDKLKFWTHCVLVTLVCCVWLMPTVSSFLLILLKRKLFPRRRVNGDINPERV
;
A
#
# COMPACT_ATOMS: atom_id res chain seq x y z
N MET A 1 -33.35 -27.81 12.35
CA MET A 1 -33.51 -26.54 11.60
C MET A 1 -34.25 -26.89 10.33
N GLY A 2 -35.50 -26.44 10.18
CA GLY A 2 -36.33 -26.82 9.04
C GLY A 2 -35.89 -26.12 7.76
N GLU A 3 -36.10 -26.75 6.60
CA GLU A 3 -35.85 -26.13 5.28
C GLU A 3 -36.66 -24.83 5.08
N GLU A 4 -37.77 -24.68 5.80
CA GLU A 4 -38.58 -23.48 5.82
C GLU A 4 -37.89 -22.26 6.45
N GLU A 5 -36.80 -22.43 7.20
CA GLU A 5 -36.08 -21.31 7.81
C GLU A 5 -34.98 -20.74 6.92
N ILE A 6 -34.63 -21.41 5.82
CA ILE A 6 -33.45 -21.13 5.00
C ILE A 6 -33.84 -20.85 3.55
N ALA A 7 -33.38 -19.73 3.00
CA ALA A 7 -33.47 -19.42 1.58
C ALA A 7 -32.08 -19.44 0.94
N PHE A 8 -31.85 -20.35 -0.01
CA PHE A 8 -30.68 -20.33 -0.87
C PHE A 8 -31.05 -19.76 -2.24
N LYS A 9 -30.38 -18.69 -2.68
CA LYS A 9 -30.56 -18.10 -4.01
C LYS A 9 -29.21 -17.94 -4.70
N MET A 10 -29.10 -18.48 -5.90
CA MET A 10 -27.96 -18.23 -6.78
C MET A 10 -28.25 -17.00 -7.64
N VAL A 11 -27.44 -15.95 -7.50
CA VAL A 11 -27.58 -14.68 -8.22
C VAL A 11 -26.87 -14.80 -9.56
N ARG A 12 -27.59 -14.62 -10.66
CA ARG A 12 -27.05 -14.67 -12.03
C ARG A 12 -26.86 -13.25 -12.60
N THR A 13 -26.30 -13.14 -13.81
CA THR A 13 -26.09 -11.86 -14.51
C THR A 13 -27.36 -11.17 -15.04
N ASN A 14 -28.50 -11.87 -15.06
CA ASN A 14 -29.74 -11.31 -15.59
C ASN A 14 -30.41 -10.42 -14.53
N VAL A 15 -30.39 -9.11 -14.76
CA VAL A 15 -30.93 -8.11 -13.82
C VAL A 15 -32.39 -8.38 -13.47
N SER A 16 -33.25 -8.66 -14.45
CA SER A 16 -34.69 -8.90 -14.22
C SER A 16 -34.93 -10.11 -13.32
N HIS A 17 -34.15 -11.18 -13.51
CA HIS A 17 -34.23 -12.36 -12.65
C HIS A 17 -33.77 -12.06 -11.22
N VAL A 18 -32.68 -11.30 -11.07
CA VAL A 18 -32.16 -10.92 -9.75
C VAL A 18 -33.15 -10.05 -9.00
N VAL A 19 -33.73 -9.03 -9.63
CA VAL A 19 -34.76 -8.18 -8.98
C VAL A 19 -35.93 -9.03 -8.48
N GLY A 20 -36.45 -9.95 -9.30
CA GLY A 20 -37.51 -10.85 -8.87
C GLY A 20 -37.12 -11.76 -7.70
N GLN A 21 -35.88 -12.25 -7.67
CA GLN A 21 -35.36 -13.04 -6.54
C GLN A 21 -35.26 -12.23 -5.24
N LEU A 22 -34.82 -10.97 -5.33
CA LEU A 22 -34.67 -10.08 -4.18
C LEU A 22 -36.03 -9.61 -3.65
N ASP A 23 -36.99 -9.35 -4.53
CA ASP A 23 -38.35 -9.00 -4.13
C ASP A 23 -39.07 -10.19 -3.47
N ASP A 24 -38.82 -11.43 -3.90
CA ASP A 24 -39.32 -12.63 -3.23
C ASP A 24 -38.78 -12.75 -1.79
N ILE A 25 -37.48 -12.43 -1.58
CA ILE A 25 -36.88 -12.40 -0.25
C ILE A 25 -37.52 -11.33 0.64
N ARG A 26 -37.79 -10.15 0.10
CA ARG A 26 -38.47 -9.07 0.83
C ARG A 26 -39.89 -9.46 1.23
N LYS A 27 -40.61 -10.15 0.32
CA LYS A 27 -41.99 -10.59 0.56
C LYS A 27 -42.07 -11.73 1.58
N ASN A 28 -41.11 -12.64 1.55
CA ASN A 28 -41.08 -13.85 2.38
C ASN A 28 -39.80 -13.91 3.22
N PRO A 29 -39.68 -13.10 4.28
CA PRO A 29 -38.47 -13.05 5.10
C PRO A 29 -38.22 -14.39 5.78
N ARG A 30 -37.05 -14.98 5.52
CA ARG A 30 -36.57 -16.21 6.16
C ARG A 30 -35.50 -15.88 7.20
N LYS A 31 -35.33 -16.76 8.19
CA LYS A 31 -34.35 -16.56 9.27
C LYS A 31 -32.92 -16.57 8.74
N PHE A 32 -32.63 -17.40 7.74
CA PHE A 32 -31.34 -17.48 7.09
C PHE A 32 -31.49 -17.31 5.58
N ILE A 33 -30.74 -16.38 5.00
CA ILE A 33 -30.73 -16.13 3.55
C ILE A 33 -29.28 -16.26 3.09
N CYS A 34 -29.03 -17.15 2.16
CA CYS A 34 -27.74 -17.34 1.51
C CYS A 34 -27.86 -16.90 0.05
N LEU A 35 -27.13 -15.83 -0.30
CA LEU A 35 -26.99 -15.35 -1.66
C LEU A 35 -25.63 -15.79 -2.20
N ASN A 36 -25.61 -16.63 -3.23
CA ASN A 36 -24.38 -17.05 -3.89
C ASN A 36 -24.12 -16.17 -5.12
N ASP A 37 -22.88 -15.69 -5.27
CA ASP A 37 -22.46 -14.90 -6.42
C ASP A 37 -22.12 -15.81 -7.62
N ASN A 38 -23.10 -16.03 -8.50
CA ASN A 38 -22.91 -16.71 -9.79
C ASN A 38 -22.96 -15.71 -10.96
N ILE A 39 -22.56 -14.46 -10.71
CA ILE A 39 -22.51 -13.42 -11.73
C ILE A 39 -21.27 -13.68 -12.60
N ASP A 40 -21.46 -13.79 -13.91
CA ASP A 40 -20.40 -13.59 -14.87
C ASP A 40 -20.00 -12.11 -14.88
N HIS A 41 -18.91 -11.82 -14.16
CA HIS A 41 -18.34 -10.49 -13.98
C HIS A 41 -17.79 -9.86 -15.27
N SER A 42 -17.68 -10.62 -16.36
CA SER A 42 -17.30 -10.09 -17.68
C SER A 42 -18.50 -9.53 -18.47
N HIS A 43 -19.73 -9.85 -18.06
CA HIS A 43 -20.93 -9.41 -18.74
C HIS A 43 -21.23 -7.92 -18.52
N LYS A 44 -21.75 -7.25 -19.55
CA LYS A 44 -22.10 -5.82 -19.52
C LYS A 44 -23.08 -5.42 -18.39
N ASP A 45 -23.93 -6.36 -17.98
CA ASP A 45 -24.96 -6.12 -16.95
C ASP A 45 -24.46 -6.42 -15.53
N ALA A 46 -23.27 -7.00 -15.37
CA ALA A 46 -22.71 -7.34 -14.05
C ALA A 46 -22.57 -6.12 -13.11
N PRO A 47 -22.16 -4.91 -13.57
CA PRO A 47 -22.15 -3.72 -12.73
C PRO A 47 -23.54 -3.35 -12.21
N THR A 48 -24.57 -3.49 -13.05
CA THR A 48 -25.96 -3.21 -12.69
C THR A 48 -26.46 -4.20 -11.64
N VAL A 49 -26.18 -5.49 -11.81
CA VAL A 49 -26.53 -6.52 -10.81
C VAL A 49 -25.85 -6.23 -9.47
N LYS A 50 -24.57 -5.83 -9.47
CA LYS A 50 -23.85 -5.44 -8.25
C LYS A 50 -24.48 -4.23 -7.55
N ALA A 51 -24.91 -3.23 -8.31
CA ALA A 51 -25.58 -2.06 -7.75
C ALA A 51 -26.92 -2.45 -7.09
N VAL A 52 -27.74 -3.25 -7.78
CA VAL A 52 -29.02 -3.75 -7.26
C VAL A 52 -28.82 -4.57 -5.97
N LEU A 53 -27.81 -5.44 -5.93
CA LEU A 53 -27.49 -6.21 -4.72
C LEU A 53 -27.06 -5.30 -3.56
N ARG A 54 -26.23 -4.29 -3.83
CA ARG A 54 -25.81 -3.33 -2.81
C ARG A 54 -27.02 -2.58 -2.25
N ASP A 55 -27.89 -2.06 -3.12
CA ASP A 55 -29.10 -1.34 -2.71
C ASP A 55 -30.03 -2.23 -1.88
N PHE A 56 -30.13 -3.53 -2.23
CA PHE A 56 -30.85 -4.50 -1.42
C PHE A 56 -30.26 -4.65 -0.01
N TYR A 57 -28.94 -4.87 0.11
CA TYR A 57 -28.29 -5.01 1.41
C TYR A 57 -28.38 -3.73 2.24
N GLU A 58 -28.14 -2.56 1.65
CA GLU A 58 -28.26 -1.27 2.35
C GLU A 58 -29.70 -1.00 2.81
N SER A 59 -30.72 -1.46 2.06
CA SER A 59 -32.12 -1.34 2.46
C SER A 59 -32.52 -2.26 3.62
N MET A 60 -31.95 -3.47 3.68
CA MET A 60 -32.27 -4.48 4.70
C MET A 60 -31.39 -4.34 5.95
N PHE A 61 -30.15 -3.88 5.78
CA PHE A 61 -29.10 -3.80 6.80
C PHE A 61 -28.42 -2.42 6.72
N PRO A 62 -29.06 -1.36 7.26
CA PRO A 62 -28.52 -0.01 7.17
C PRO A 62 -27.24 0.21 8.01
N LEU A 63 -27.00 -0.65 8.99
CA LEU A 63 -25.79 -0.64 9.81
C LEU A 63 -24.76 -1.60 9.20
N PRO A 64 -23.55 -1.12 8.82
CA PRO A 64 -22.52 -1.96 8.27
C PRO A 64 -21.99 -2.94 9.33
N SER A 65 -21.62 -4.13 8.89
CA SER A 65 -20.96 -5.12 9.75
C SER A 65 -19.58 -4.65 10.18
N GLN A 66 -19.12 -5.09 11.36
CA GLN A 66 -17.75 -4.87 11.83
C GLN A 66 -16.67 -5.48 10.90
N PHE A 67 -17.08 -6.41 10.04
CA PHE A 67 -16.20 -7.07 9.07
C PHE A 67 -16.22 -6.38 7.70
N GLU A 68 -17.06 -5.36 7.50
CA GLU A 68 -17.08 -4.58 6.28
C GLU A 68 -15.96 -3.53 6.27
N LEU A 69 -15.43 -3.29 5.07
CA LEU A 69 -14.47 -2.20 4.85
C LEU A 69 -15.22 -0.85 4.89
N PRO A 70 -14.57 0.24 5.35
CA PRO A 70 -15.13 1.57 5.21
C PRO A 70 -15.38 1.91 3.74
N ARG A 71 -16.32 2.81 3.45
CA ARG A 71 -16.84 3.08 2.09
C ARG A 71 -15.77 3.52 1.09
N GLU A 72 -14.71 4.15 1.59
CA GLU A 72 -13.58 4.65 0.79
C GLU A 72 -12.61 3.54 0.40
N TYR A 73 -12.65 2.41 1.10
CA TYR A 73 -11.77 1.28 0.89
C TYR A 73 -12.47 0.18 0.11
N ARG A 74 -11.73 -0.36 -0.86
CA ARG A 74 -12.13 -1.58 -1.57
C ARG A 74 -11.06 -2.62 -1.34
N ASN A 75 -11.47 -3.87 -1.21
CA ASN A 75 -10.50 -4.96 -1.12
C ASN A 75 -9.74 -5.05 -2.46
N ARG A 76 -8.43 -4.83 -2.42
CA ARG A 76 -7.57 -4.87 -3.59
C ARG A 76 -7.21 -6.30 -4.01
N PHE A 77 -7.15 -7.22 -3.04
CA PHE A 77 -6.65 -8.57 -3.24
C PHE A 77 -7.75 -9.56 -2.92
N LEU A 78 -8.09 -10.43 -3.87
CA LEU A 78 -9.06 -11.48 -3.61
C LEU A 78 -8.44 -12.59 -2.76
N HIS A 79 -7.18 -12.93 -3.04
CA HIS A 79 -6.46 -14.03 -2.39
C HIS A 79 -5.38 -13.52 -1.42
N MET A 80 -5.11 -14.32 -0.38
CA MET A 80 -4.09 -14.00 0.62
C MET A 80 -2.66 -14.01 0.06
N GLU A 81 -2.40 -14.85 -0.93
CA GLU A 81 -1.08 -14.95 -1.58
C GLU A 81 -0.72 -13.64 -2.30
N GLU A 82 -1.63 -13.08 -3.09
CA GLU A 82 -1.44 -11.79 -3.78
C GLU A 82 -1.12 -10.65 -2.79
N LEU A 83 -1.79 -10.66 -1.63
CA LEU A 83 -1.54 -9.70 -0.57
C LEU A 83 -0.14 -9.88 0.05
N GLN A 84 0.30 -11.13 0.25
CA GLN A 84 1.62 -11.43 0.80
C GLN A 84 2.72 -11.00 -0.18
N ASP A 85 2.58 -11.34 -1.46
CA ASP A 85 3.53 -10.93 -2.50
C ASP A 85 3.65 -9.42 -2.60
N TRP A 86 2.51 -8.72 -2.56
CA TRP A 86 2.50 -7.27 -2.57
C TRP A 86 3.18 -6.67 -1.33
N ARG A 87 2.98 -7.25 -0.14
CA ARG A 87 3.66 -6.82 1.09
C ARG A 87 5.17 -6.99 0.96
N VAL A 88 5.64 -8.16 0.51
CA VAL A 88 7.08 -8.44 0.32
C VAL A 88 7.69 -7.47 -0.69
N TYR A 89 7.04 -7.23 -1.82
CA TYR A 89 7.50 -6.28 -2.83
C TYR A 89 7.61 -4.87 -2.26
N ARG A 90 6.56 -4.40 -1.58
CA ARG A 90 6.53 -3.07 -0.97
C ARG A 90 7.59 -2.92 0.11
N ASP A 91 7.82 -3.94 0.92
CA ASP A 91 8.80 -3.90 2.01
C ASP A 91 10.24 -3.89 1.45
N LYS A 92 10.51 -4.64 0.37
CA LYS A 92 11.77 -4.51 -0.39
C LYS A 92 11.97 -3.10 -0.94
N LEU A 93 10.94 -2.52 -1.56
CA LEU A 93 11.01 -1.15 -2.09
C LEU A 93 11.26 -0.12 -0.99
N LYS A 94 10.56 -0.23 0.14
CA LYS A 94 10.79 0.60 1.32
C LYS A 94 12.23 0.45 1.83
N PHE A 95 12.74 -0.77 1.91
CA PHE A 95 14.12 -1.00 2.31
C PHE A 95 15.12 -0.29 1.38
N TRP A 96 15.00 -0.49 0.06
CA TRP A 96 15.89 0.16 -0.92
C TRP A 96 15.79 1.68 -0.89
N THR A 97 14.59 2.24 -0.77
CA THR A 97 14.39 3.70 -0.67
C THR A 97 15.03 4.27 0.59
N HIS A 98 14.92 3.60 1.74
CA HIS A 98 15.61 4.02 2.97
C HIS A 98 17.12 3.90 2.84
N CYS A 99 17.64 2.81 2.25
CA CYS A 99 19.08 2.65 2.00
C CYS A 99 19.64 3.79 1.13
N VAL A 100 18.95 4.14 0.04
CA VAL A 100 19.35 5.26 -0.83
C VAL A 100 19.28 6.59 -0.09
N LEU A 101 18.21 6.85 0.67
CA LEU A 101 18.05 8.08 1.45
C LEU A 101 19.18 8.23 2.49
N VAL A 102 19.47 7.18 3.25
CA VAL A 102 20.57 7.18 4.24
C VAL A 102 21.91 7.42 3.55
N THR A 103 22.16 6.77 2.41
CA THR A 103 23.39 6.98 1.66
C THR A 103 23.53 8.43 1.19
N LEU A 104 22.45 9.04 0.67
CA LEU A 104 22.44 10.45 0.26
C LEU A 104 22.72 11.39 1.44
N VAL A 105 22.07 11.16 2.58
CA VAL A 105 22.29 11.96 3.80
C VAL A 105 23.74 11.83 4.26
N CYS A 106 24.27 10.61 4.36
CA CYS A 106 25.67 10.38 4.73
C CYS A 106 26.64 11.03 3.74
N CYS A 107 26.40 10.92 2.43
CA CYS A 107 27.21 11.58 1.41
C CYS A 107 27.21 13.10 1.60
N VAL A 108 26.05 13.73 1.80
CA VAL A 108 25.98 15.20 2.02
C VAL A 108 26.74 15.62 3.28
N TRP A 109 26.71 14.83 4.35
CA TRP A 109 27.42 15.14 5.60
C TRP A 109 28.92 14.82 5.56
N LEU A 110 29.34 13.78 4.83
CA LEU A 110 30.72 13.33 4.75
C LEU A 110 31.52 14.01 3.62
N MET A 111 30.86 14.44 2.54
CA MET A 111 31.55 15.11 1.42
C MET A 111 32.26 16.42 1.81
N PRO A 112 31.70 17.32 2.64
CA PRO A 112 32.37 18.55 3.08
C PRO A 112 33.62 18.27 3.93
N THR A 113 33.57 17.25 4.78
CA THR A 113 34.70 16.90 5.64
C THR A 113 35.84 16.31 4.81
N VAL A 114 35.55 15.35 3.93
CA VAL A 114 36.57 14.71 3.08
C VAL A 114 37.20 15.71 2.08
N SER A 115 36.40 16.58 1.47
CA SER A 115 36.91 17.61 0.55
C SER A 115 37.78 18.65 1.26
N SER A 116 37.42 19.06 2.48
CA SER A 116 38.26 19.95 3.29
C SER A 116 39.61 19.33 3.65
N PHE A 117 39.65 18.04 4.02
CA PHE A 117 40.89 17.31 4.29
C PHE A 117 41.78 17.19 3.05
N LEU A 118 41.20 16.89 1.88
CA LEU A 118 41.96 16.83 0.61
C LEU A 118 42.55 18.20 0.24
N LEU A 119 41.79 19.28 0.40
CA LEU A 119 42.26 20.65 0.17
C LEU A 119 43.43 21.03 1.11
N ILE A 120 43.38 20.61 2.38
CA ILE A 120 44.46 20.83 3.35
C ILE A 120 45.74 20.08 2.93
N LEU A 121 45.62 18.82 2.48
CA LEU A 121 46.77 18.05 1.99
C LEU A 121 47.37 18.65 0.71
N LEU A 122 46.53 19.12 -0.21
CA LEU A 122 46.97 19.77 -1.43
C LEU A 122 47.72 21.08 -1.14
N LYS A 123 47.18 21.92 -0.24
CA LYS A 123 47.86 23.16 0.22
C LYS A 123 49.22 22.87 0.84
N ARG A 124 49.33 21.80 1.65
CA ARG A 124 50.61 21.37 2.26
C ARG A 124 51.64 20.90 1.24
N LYS A 125 51.22 20.28 0.13
CA LYS A 125 52.11 19.91 -0.99
C LYS A 125 52.54 21.12 -1.83
N LEU A 126 51.61 22.03 -2.12
CA LEU A 126 51.85 23.19 -2.99
C LEU A 126 52.65 24.30 -2.31
N PHE A 127 52.43 24.51 -1.01
CA PHE A 127 53.14 25.50 -0.20
C PHE A 127 53.86 24.81 0.97
N PRO A 128 55.00 24.12 0.71
CA PRO A 128 55.82 23.60 1.79
C PRO A 128 56.30 24.79 2.64
N ARG A 129 55.89 24.80 3.93
CA ARG A 129 56.29 25.84 4.88
C ARG A 129 57.83 25.85 4.95
N ARG A 130 58.46 26.87 4.36
CA ARG A 130 59.91 27.08 4.43
C ARG A 130 60.25 27.15 5.92
N ARG A 131 60.95 26.14 6.45
CA ARG A 131 61.53 26.24 7.78
C ARG A 131 62.52 27.40 7.70
N VAL A 132 62.17 28.52 8.30
CA VAL A 132 63.14 29.55 8.62
C VAL A 132 64.00 28.91 9.72
N ASN A 133 65.14 28.34 9.33
CA ASN A 133 66.23 28.17 10.28
C ASN A 133 66.62 29.60 10.63
N GLY A 134 66.33 30.04 11.86
CA GLY A 134 66.91 31.26 12.37
C GLY A 134 68.42 31.06 12.38
N ASP A 135 69.13 31.82 11.56
CA ASP A 135 70.58 31.81 11.54
C ASP A 135 71.08 32.19 12.95
N ILE A 136 71.81 31.26 13.57
CA ILE A 136 72.51 31.50 14.83
C ILE A 136 73.68 32.41 14.47
N ASN A 137 73.59 33.67 14.87
CA ASN A 137 74.63 34.69 14.73
C ASN A 137 75.90 34.27 15.50
N PRO A 138 77.07 34.10 14.85
CA PRO A 138 78.33 33.97 15.57
C PRO A 138 78.92 35.37 15.73
N GLU A 139 78.61 36.05 16.84
CA GLU A 139 79.43 37.20 17.25
C GLU A 139 80.84 36.72 17.54
N ARG A 140 81.80 37.14 16.70
CA ARG A 140 83.23 37.15 17.02
C ARG A 140 83.61 38.54 17.55
N VAL A 141 84.41 38.50 18.60
CA VAL A 141 85.29 39.54 19.19
C VAL A 141 85.90 40.47 18.16
#